data_AF-A0A7W1NT19-F1
#
_entry.id   AF-A0A7W1NT19-F1
#
_cell.length_a   1.000
_cell.length_b   1.000
_cell.length_c   1.000
_cell.angle_alpha   90.00
_cell.angle_beta   90.00
_cell.angle_gamma   90.00
#
_symmetry.space_group_name_H-M   'P 1'
#
loop_
_entity.id
_entity.type
_entity.pdbx_description
1 polymer ?
#
loop_
_entity_poly.entity_id
_entity_poly.type
_entity_poly.pdbx_seq_one_letter_code
_entity_poly.pdbx_strand_id
1 'polypeptide(L)'
;MAAFQFKTYYNPYISPMTNAVWGVISVTANEMVEQTQDTIISLICDVSGSMQGAKFNSMIATTEDLIRNVPDGITFNIVVFDSSVNEVLPATKLQPGMDRERLVDQFRHT
;
A
#
# COMPACT_ATOMS: atom_id res chain seq x y z
N MET A 1 14.10 -12.73 18.06
CA MET A 1 13.05 -12.91 19.08
C MET A 1 11.76 -13.29 18.35
N ALA A 2 10.56 -13.22 18.92
CA ALA A 2 9.32 -13.46 18.16
C ALA A 2 8.90 -12.19 17.38
N ALA A 3 8.63 -12.33 16.08
CA ALA A 3 8.29 -11.22 15.17
C ALA A 3 7.04 -10.45 15.60
N PHE A 4 6.08 -11.13 16.22
CA PHE A 4 4.87 -10.54 16.78
C PHE A 4 4.70 -10.90 18.25
N GLN A 5 4.25 -9.93 19.05
CA GLN A 5 3.73 -10.13 20.40
C GLN A 5 2.21 -9.96 20.38
N PHE A 6 1.53 -10.89 21.03
CA PHE A 6 0.09 -10.88 21.20
C PHE A 6 -0.25 -10.63 22.67
N LYS A 7 -1.16 -9.71 22.94
CA LYS A 7 -1.73 -9.50 24.28
C LYS A 7 -3.25 -9.50 24.19
N THR A 8 -3.88 -10.30 25.03
CA THR A 8 -5.35 -10.38 25.11
C THR A 8 -5.82 -9.73 26.41
N TYR A 9 -6.79 -8.84 26.29
CA TYR A 9 -7.43 -8.16 27.40
C TYR A 9 -8.89 -8.55 27.41
N TYR A 10 -9.32 -9.25 28.45
CA TYR A 10 -10.72 -9.59 28.66
C TYR A 10 -10.98 -9.69 30.16
N ASN A 11 -12.24 -9.60 30.57
CA ASN A 11 -12.60 -9.88 31.95
C ASN A 11 -12.67 -11.41 32.14
N PRO A 12 -11.77 -12.03 32.94
CA PRO A 12 -11.83 -13.48 33.17
C PRO A 12 -12.95 -13.87 34.15
N TYR A 13 -13.53 -12.91 34.87
CA TYR A 13 -14.58 -13.13 35.86
C TYR A 13 -15.95 -12.85 35.24
N ILE A 14 -16.51 -13.88 34.63
CA ILE A 14 -17.80 -13.82 33.92
C ILE A 14 -18.75 -14.82 34.58
N SER A 15 -20.02 -14.44 34.70
CA SER A 15 -21.03 -15.31 35.31
C SER A 15 -21.22 -16.58 34.46
N PRO A 16 -21.46 -17.75 35.08
CA PRO A 16 -21.83 -18.97 34.35
C PRO A 16 -23.10 -18.83 33.50
N MET A 17 -23.93 -17.82 33.77
CA MET A 17 -25.13 -17.51 32.99
C MET A 17 -24.87 -16.52 31.85
N THR A 18 -23.66 -16.00 31.72
CA THR A 18 -23.29 -15.08 30.64
C THR A 18 -23.00 -15.87 29.36
N ASN A 19 -23.66 -15.46 28.28
CA ASN A 19 -23.57 -16.05 26.94
C ASN A 19 -22.77 -15.21 25.93
N ALA A 20 -22.16 -14.10 26.38
CA ALA A 20 -21.31 -13.24 25.55
C ALA A 20 -20.09 -12.75 26.32
N VAL A 21 -18.92 -12.81 25.68
CA VAL A 21 -17.64 -12.33 26.24
C VAL A 21 -17.04 -11.30 25.30
N TRP A 22 -16.57 -10.20 25.85
CA TRP A 22 -15.87 -9.14 25.11
C TRP A 22 -14.40 -9.13 25.50
N GLY A 23 -13.54 -9.00 24.50
CA GLY A 23 -12.11 -8.90 24.68
C GLY A 23 -11.44 -8.12 23.57
N VAL A 24 -10.25 -7.62 23.84
CA VAL A 24 -9.39 -6.91 22.91
C VAL A 24 -8.13 -7.74 22.69
N ILE A 25 -7.74 -7.94 21.44
CA ILE A 25 -6.45 -8.53 21.09
C ILE A 25 -5.57 -7.39 20.55
N SER A 26 -4.43 -7.19 21.20
CA SER A 26 -3.36 -6.33 20.71
C SER A 26 -2.32 -7.19 20.01
N VAL A 27 -1.99 -6.82 18.78
CA VAL A 27 -0.90 -7.41 17.98
C VAL A 27 0.17 -6.33 17.84
N THR A 28 1.37 -6.61 18.34
CA THR A 28 2.53 -5.71 18.24
C THR A 28 3.60 -6.40 17.38
N ALA A 29 4.02 -5.77 16.29
CA ALA A 29 5.19 -6.21 15.54
C ALA A 29 6.45 -5.70 16.25
N ASN A 30 7.36 -6.60 16.63
CA ASN A 30 8.54 -6.27 17.44
C ASN A 30 9.84 -6.18 16.62
N GLU A 31 9.87 -6.83 15.47
CA GLU A 31 11.00 -6.80 14.54
C GLU A 31 10.45 -6.45 13.15
N MET A 32 11.15 -5.56 12.42
CA MET A 32 11.02 -5.51 10.97
C MET A 32 11.72 -6.76 10.44
N VAL A 33 10.95 -7.83 10.24
CA VAL A 33 11.46 -8.99 9.50
C VAL A 33 11.83 -8.48 8.11
N GLU A 34 13.05 -8.76 7.63
CA GLU A 34 13.42 -8.51 6.24
C GLU A 34 12.29 -9.04 5.35
N GLN A 35 11.82 -8.19 4.44
CA GLN A 35 10.62 -8.42 3.65
C GLN A 35 10.86 -9.62 2.71
N THR A 36 10.64 -10.84 3.19
CA THR A 36 10.90 -12.09 2.43
C THR A 36 9.78 -12.43 1.44
N GLN A 37 8.67 -11.70 1.47
CA GLN A 37 7.58 -11.85 0.52
C GLN A 37 7.63 -10.74 -0.53
N ASP A 38 7.57 -11.13 -1.81
CA ASP A 38 7.37 -10.22 -2.92
C ASP A 38 6.08 -9.41 -2.67
N THR A 39 6.26 -8.17 -2.23
CA THR A 39 5.15 -7.25 -1.99
C THR A 39 4.82 -6.57 -3.30
N ILE A 40 3.55 -6.63 -3.70
CA ILE A 40 3.03 -5.93 -4.87
C ILE A 40 2.16 -4.77 -4.37
N ILE A 41 2.48 -3.55 -4.82
CA ILE A 41 1.67 -2.35 -4.59
C ILE A 41 1.08 -1.92 -5.94
N SER A 42 -0.25 -1.93 -6.02
CA SER A 42 -1.00 -1.45 -7.18
C SER A 42 -1.67 -0.12 -6.87
N LEU A 43 -1.27 0.92 -7.60
CA LEU A 43 -1.94 2.21 -7.53
C LEU A 43 -3.04 2.28 -8.59
N ILE A 44 -4.26 2.56 -8.15
CA ILE A 44 -5.44 2.71 -9.03
C ILE A 44 -5.89 4.17 -8.96
N CYS A 45 -5.78 4.88 -10.08
CA CYS A 45 -5.98 6.32 -10.18
C CYS A 45 -7.23 6.65 -11.00
N ASP A 46 -8.20 7.34 -10.40
CA ASP A 46 -9.33 7.92 -11.12
C ASP A 46 -8.86 9.11 -11.96
N VAL A 47 -9.16 9.10 -13.26
CA VAL A 47 -8.86 10.21 -14.20
C VAL A 47 -10.12 10.80 -14.85
N SER A 48 -11.29 10.54 -14.26
CA SER A 48 -12.58 11.05 -14.70
C SER A 48 -12.65 12.58 -14.73
N GLY A 49 -13.65 13.13 -15.41
CA GLY A 49 -13.85 14.58 -15.51
C GLY A 49 -13.91 15.32 -14.15
N SER A 50 -14.32 14.63 -13.07
CA SER A 50 -14.39 15.19 -11.71
C SER A 50 -13.02 15.39 -11.04
N MET A 51 -11.98 14.78 -11.60
CA MET A 51 -10.60 14.84 -11.14
C MET A 51 -9.80 15.98 -11.78
N GLN A 52 -10.35 16.68 -12.77
CA GLN A 52 -9.62 17.71 -13.51
C GLN A 52 -9.14 18.88 -12.64
N GLY A 53 -8.07 19.53 -13.09
CA GLY A 53 -7.46 20.66 -12.41
C GLY A 53 -6.58 20.24 -11.22
N ALA A 54 -6.82 20.84 -10.05
CA ALA A 54 -5.93 20.67 -8.90
C ALA A 54 -5.85 19.23 -8.38
N LYS A 55 -6.93 18.45 -8.45
CA LYS A 55 -6.94 17.05 -7.99
C LYS A 55 -6.05 16.18 -8.87
N PHE A 56 -6.17 16.31 -10.19
CA PHE A 56 -5.34 15.60 -11.15
C PHE A 56 -3.87 15.95 -10.94
N ASN A 57 -3.53 17.24 -10.87
CA ASN A 57 -2.14 17.67 -10.66
C ASN A 57 -1.57 17.15 -9.32
N SER A 58 -2.39 17.11 -8.26
CA SER A 58 -2.00 16.55 -6.97
C SER A 58 -1.79 15.04 -7.04
N MET A 59 -2.65 14.31 -7.76
CA MET A 59 -2.51 12.88 -8.00
C MET A 59 -1.22 12.57 -8.76
N ILE A 60 -0.93 13.33 -9.83
CA ILE A 60 0.32 13.20 -10.57
C ILE A 60 1.52 13.41 -9.65
N ALA A 61 1.60 14.55 -8.95
CA ALA A 61 2.72 14.88 -8.08
C ALA A 61 2.94 13.83 -6.97
N THR A 62 1.86 13.36 -6.34
CA THR A 62 1.92 12.33 -5.30
C THR A 62 2.37 10.99 -5.85
N THR A 63 1.92 10.63 -7.05
CA THR A 63 2.29 9.36 -7.70
C THR A 63 3.77 9.36 -8.08
N GLU A 64 4.28 10.48 -8.58
CA GLU A 64 5.71 10.60 -8.87
C GLU A 64 6.58 10.54 -7.62
N ASP A 65 6.15 11.22 -6.54
CA ASP A 65 6.84 11.15 -5.25
C ASP A 65 6.83 9.71 -4.71
N LEU A 66 5.71 9.01 -4.86
CA LEU A 66 5.61 7.59 -4.50
C LEU A 66 6.61 6.75 -5.30
N ILE A 67 6.64 6.86 -6.64
CA ILE A 67 7.58 6.13 -7.50
C ILE A 67 9.02 6.34 -7.02
N ARG A 68 9.40 7.58 -6.67
CA ARG A 68 10.74 7.91 -6.19
C ARG A 68 11.08 7.31 -4.83
N ASN A 69 10.10 7.17 -3.95
CA ASN A 69 10.32 6.81 -2.54
C ASN A 69 9.89 5.38 -2.15
N VAL A 70 9.22 4.62 -3.02
CA VAL A 70 8.85 3.22 -2.72
C VAL A 70 10.12 2.42 -2.36
N PRO A 71 10.15 1.61 -1.29
CA PRO A 71 11.31 0.77 -0.98
C PRO A 71 11.71 -0.16 -2.14
N ASP A 72 13.02 -0.41 -2.29
CA ASP A 72 13.51 -1.44 -3.21
C ASP A 72 12.96 -2.82 -2.82
N GLY A 73 12.85 -3.74 -3.78
CA GLY A 73 12.31 -5.08 -3.59
C GLY A 73 10.79 -5.18 -3.74
N ILE A 74 10.09 -4.04 -3.78
CA ILE A 74 8.65 -3.98 -4.04
C ILE A 74 8.37 -4.02 -5.55
N THR A 75 7.35 -4.78 -5.95
CA THR A 75 6.77 -4.70 -7.29
C THR A 75 5.69 -3.64 -7.31
N PHE A 76 5.79 -2.70 -8.24
CA PHE A 76 4.90 -1.54 -8.32
C PHE A 76 4.23 -1.46 -9.69
N ASN A 77 2.93 -1.19 -9.73
CA ASN A 77 2.20 -0.89 -10.97
C ASN A 77 1.21 0.26 -10.77
N ILE A 78 0.90 0.95 -11.86
CA ILE A 78 -0.06 2.04 -11.89
C ILE A 78 -1.09 1.78 -12.99
N VAL A 79 -2.35 1.88 -12.59
CA VAL A 79 -3.51 1.77 -13.47
C VAL A 79 -4.32 3.04 -13.35
N VAL A 80 -4.71 3.62 -14.48
CA VAL A 80 -5.67 4.73 -14.52
C VAL A 80 -7.01 4.24 -15.03
N PHE A 81 -8.09 4.84 -14.56
CA PHE A 81 -9.42 4.50 -15.02
C PHE A 81 -10.34 5.71 -15.19
N ASP A 82 -11.20 5.62 -16.20
CA ASP A 82 -12.36 6.49 -16.42
C ASP A 82 -13.57 5.65 -16.90
N SER A 83 -13.96 5.77 -18.17
CA SER A 83 -14.79 4.85 -18.93
C SER A 83 -14.06 3.56 -19.34
N SER A 84 -12.73 3.57 -19.33
CA SER A 84 -11.87 2.42 -19.64
C SER A 84 -10.73 2.30 -18.62
N VAL A 85 -10.09 1.14 -18.56
CA VAL A 85 -8.95 0.87 -17.68
C VAL A 85 -7.68 0.81 -18.52
N ASN A 86 -6.67 1.59 -18.15
CA ASN A 86 -5.39 1.62 -18.83
C ASN A 86 -4.25 1.40 -17.83
N GLU A 87 -3.38 0.43 -18.14
CA GLU A 87 -2.14 0.22 -17.39
C GLU A 87 -1.10 1.23 -17.89
N VAL A 88 -0.69 2.12 -16.99
CA VAL A 88 0.23 3.24 -17.27
C VAL A 88 1.67 2.82 -16.98
N LEU A 89 1.84 2.11 -15.87
CA LEU A 89 3.11 1.52 -15.48
C LEU A 89 2.86 0.03 -15.21
N PRO A 90 3.43 -0.89 -16.02
CA PRO A 90 3.29 -2.31 -15.78
C PRO A 90 4.00 -2.73 -14.50
N ALA A 91 3.61 -3.87 -13.95
CA ALA A 91 4.22 -4.46 -12.75
C ALA A 91 5.75 -4.54 -12.89
N THR A 92 6.43 -3.63 -12.19
CA THR A 92 7.87 -3.44 -12.26
C THR A 92 8.46 -3.66 -10.88
N LYS A 93 9.36 -4.66 -10.75
CA LYS A 93 10.10 -4.89 -9.51
C LYS A 93 11.19 -3.84 -9.37
N LEU A 94 11.08 -2.99 -8.35
CA LEU A 94 12.05 -1.96 -8.06
C LEU A 94 13.33 -2.59 -7.51
N GLN A 95 14.45 -2.29 -8.16
CA GLN A 95 15.77 -2.81 -7.79
C GLN A 95 16.66 -1.68 -7.26
N PRO A 96 17.59 -1.99 -6.34
CA PRO A 96 18.59 -1.02 -5.91
C PRO A 96 19.35 -0.41 -7.08
N GLY A 97 19.43 0.92 -7.12
CA GLY A 97 20.12 1.67 -8.18
C GLY A 97 19.37 1.76 -9.52
N MET A 98 18.10 1.32 -9.57
CA MET A 98 17.24 1.54 -10.73
C MET A 98 17.02 3.04 -10.96
N ASP A 99 17.10 3.47 -12.22
CA ASP A 99 16.77 4.84 -12.62
C ASP A 99 15.25 5.05 -12.56
N ARG A 100 14.79 5.62 -11.44
CA ARG A 100 13.36 5.84 -11.17
C ARG A 100 12.76 6.99 -11.97
N GLU A 101 13.57 7.91 -12.50
CA GLU A 101 13.06 9.01 -13.32
C GLU A 101 12.51 8.48 -14.65
N ARG A 102 13.06 7.39 -15.20
CA ARG A 102 12.46 6.72 -16.37
C ARG A 102 11.05 6.21 -16.12
N LEU A 103 10.78 5.72 -14.90
CA LEU A 103 9.43 5.25 -14.53
C LEU A 103 8.46 6.42 -14.36
N VAL A 104 8.96 7.54 -13.81
CA VAL A 104 8.18 8.80 -13.74
C VAL A 104 7.88 9.33 -15.15
N ASP A 105 8.86 9.31 -16.05
CA ASP A 105 8.66 9.74 -17.44
C ASP A 105 7.64 8.83 -18.14
N GLN A 106 7.73 7.51 -17.95
CA GLN A 106 6.74 6.58 -18.48
C GLN A 106 5.32 6.89 -17.96
N PHE A 107 5.19 7.17 -16.66
CA PHE A 107 3.91 7.55 -16.06
C PHE A 107 3.32 8.83 -16.67
N ARG A 108 4.15 9.83 -16.98
CA ARG A 108 3.71 11.12 -17.55
C ARG A 108 3.31 11.05 -19.03
N HIS A 109 3.80 10.07 -19.78
CA HIS A 109 3.57 9.97 -21.22
C HIS A 109 2.32 9.16 -21.59
N THR A 110 1.42 8.91 -20.63
CA THR A 110 0.17 8.16 -20.81
C THR A 110 -1.03 9.06 -20.59
#